data_AF-A0A821ML19-F1
#
_entry.id   AF-A0A821ML19-F1
#
_cell.length_a   1.000
_cell.length_b   1.000
_cell.length_c   1.000
_cell.angle_alpha   90.00
_cell.angle_beta   90.00
_cell.angle_gamma   90.00
#
_symmetry.space_group_name_H-M   'P 1'
#
loop_
_entity.id
_entity.type
_entity.pdbx_description
1 polymer ?
#
loop_
_entity_poly.entity_id
_entity_poly.type
_entity_poly.pdbx_seq_one_letter_code
_entity_poly.pdbx_strand_id
1 'polypeptide(L)'
;VHDCRIKYGIYLLYSIRPKELEPTQYSIHIDIFEKISLKYRGSWLVPLNYSFLPVHRIATELTIPREKNGLDTCLDKNCIHGGCVTYANSLVGKSFCRCHQGWSGWYCTIPYDCTCSSDSLCIGKAANKRPVCICPVEKFGSRCLLGNLAHDIDQNSTCQNGGQYIPLNGNNALERKFICVCRKGFTGNQCERVGSKIIITFHKDIVLPESMLVHF
;
A
#
# COMPACT_ATOMS: atom_id res chain seq x y z
N VAL A 1 -6.03 14.41 9.80
CA VAL A 1 -5.52 13.84 8.52
C VAL A 1 -6.35 14.51 7.43
N HIS A 2 -5.79 15.50 6.72
CA HIS A 2 -6.56 16.34 5.80
C HIS A 2 -6.69 15.75 4.39
N ASP A 3 -6.00 14.64 4.09
CA ASP A 3 -5.90 14.09 2.74
C ASP A 3 -6.23 12.58 2.71
N CYS A 4 -7.47 12.24 3.09
CA CYS A 4 -7.99 10.87 2.97
C CYS A 4 -8.75 10.62 1.65
N ARG A 5 -8.77 11.58 0.71
CA ARG A 5 -9.53 11.49 -0.55
C ARG A 5 -8.63 11.39 -1.78
N ILE A 6 -7.54 10.64 -1.66
CA ILE A 6 -6.65 10.37 -2.80
C ILE A 6 -7.35 9.39 -3.75
N LYS A 7 -7.46 9.77 -5.03
CA LYS A 7 -8.03 8.95 -6.09
C LYS A 7 -6.93 8.54 -7.05
N TYR A 8 -6.85 7.25 -7.37
CA TYR A 8 -5.91 6.71 -8.36
C TYR A 8 -6.67 6.32 -9.63
N GLY A 9 -6.25 6.86 -10.77
CA GLY A 9 -6.75 6.48 -12.09
C GLY A 9 -5.77 5.55 -12.77
N ILE A 10 -5.99 4.23 -12.67
CA ILE A 10 -5.10 3.21 -13.24
C ILE A 10 -5.81 2.54 -14.41
N TYR A 11 -5.14 2.48 -15.56
CA TYR A 11 -5.58 1.73 -16.72
C TYR A 11 -4.88 0.37 -16.73
N LEU A 12 -5.67 -0.70 -16.64
CA LEU A 12 -5.16 -2.07 -16.74
C LEU A 12 -5.46 -2.60 -18.14
N LEU A 13 -4.45 -3.19 -18.76
CA LEU A 13 -4.55 -3.82 -20.07
C LEU A 13 -4.23 -5.30 -19.93
N TYR A 14 -5.02 -6.15 -20.59
CA TYR A 14 -4.70 -7.57 -20.67
C TYR A 14 -3.42 -7.76 -21.50
N SER A 15 -2.47 -8.53 -20.97
CA SER A 15 -1.23 -8.84 -21.70
C SER A 15 -1.49 -9.65 -22.96
N ILE A 16 -2.55 -10.46 -22.97
CA ILE A 16 -2.99 -11.28 -24.08
C ILE A 16 -4.51 -11.15 -24.14
N ARG A 17 -5.07 -10.94 -25.34
CA ARG A 17 -6.53 -10.93 -25.53
C ARG A 17 -7.09 -12.30 -25.10
N PRO A 18 -7.99 -12.37 -24.11
CA PRO A 18 -8.63 -13.64 -23.77
C PRO A 18 -9.40 -14.13 -25.00
N LYS A 19 -8.99 -15.27 -25.56
CA LYS A 19 -9.64 -15.93 -26.70
C LYS A 19 -10.46 -17.16 -26.27
N GLU A 20 -10.45 -17.49 -24.99
CA GLU A 20 -11.08 -18.70 -24.48
C GLU A 20 -12.60 -18.54 -24.38
N LEU A 21 -13.30 -19.64 -24.69
CA LEU A 21 -14.77 -19.77 -24.66
C LEU A 21 -15.30 -19.86 -23.22
N GLU A 22 -14.46 -20.27 -22.27
CA GLU A 22 -14.79 -20.33 -20.85
C GLU A 22 -14.47 -18.99 -20.16
N PRO A 23 -15.37 -18.47 -19.30
CA PRO A 23 -15.18 -17.19 -18.66
C PRO A 23 -14.06 -17.28 -17.61
N THR A 24 -12.85 -16.87 -17.98
CA THR A 24 -11.77 -16.65 -17.00
C THR A 24 -12.20 -15.52 -16.06
N GLN A 25 -12.32 -15.84 -14.77
CA GLN A 25 -12.65 -14.86 -13.73
C GLN A 25 -11.38 -14.10 -13.32
N TYR A 26 -11.23 -12.90 -13.84
CA TYR A 26 -10.13 -12.02 -13.45
C TYR A 26 -10.44 -11.30 -12.15
N SER A 27 -9.40 -10.92 -11.41
CA SER A 27 -9.51 -10.08 -10.23
C SER A 27 -8.30 -9.17 -10.11
N ILE A 28 -8.48 -8.03 -9.44
CA ILE A 28 -7.41 -7.09 -9.13
C ILE A 28 -6.98 -7.37 -7.68
N HIS A 29 -5.72 -7.76 -7.53
CA HIS A 29 -5.06 -7.90 -6.24
C HIS A 29 -4.35 -6.59 -5.90
N ILE A 30 -4.60 -6.05 -4.72
CA ILE A 30 -4.01 -4.78 -4.27
C ILE A 30 -3.34 -5.02 -2.93
N ASP A 31 -2.02 -4.86 -2.88
CA ASP A 31 -1.25 -4.89 -1.64
C ASP A 31 -1.02 -3.49 -1.08
N ILE A 32 -1.09 -3.36 0.24
CA ILE A 32 -0.94 -2.09 0.95
C ILE A 32 0.28 -2.17 1.86
N PHE A 33 1.20 -1.23 1.68
CA PHE A 33 2.42 -1.12 2.48
C PHE A 33 2.57 0.29 3.05
N GLU A 34 3.14 0.39 4.24
CA GLU A 34 3.57 1.67 4.81
C GLU A 34 4.76 2.22 4.03
N LYS A 35 4.68 3.50 3.64
CA LYS A 35 5.71 4.11 2.77
C LYS A 35 7.08 4.25 3.45
N ILE A 36 7.11 4.45 4.77
CA ILE A 36 8.34 4.70 5.54
C ILE A 36 8.98 3.40 6.00
N SER A 37 8.22 2.56 6.71
CA SER A 37 8.71 1.30 7.29
C SER A 37 8.74 0.13 6.31
N LEU A 38 8.11 0.29 5.12
CA LEU A 38 7.86 -0.78 4.15
C LEU A 38 7.04 -1.96 4.73
N LYS A 39 6.39 -1.74 5.87
CA LYS A 39 5.59 -2.75 6.55
C LYS A 39 4.30 -3.01 5.80
N TYR A 40 4.01 -4.28 5.57
CA TYR A 40 2.75 -4.72 4.97
C TYR A 40 1.57 -4.49 5.93
N ARG A 41 0.46 -3.96 5.39
CA ARG A 41 -0.78 -3.68 6.13
C ARG A 41 -1.92 -4.64 5.82
N GLY A 42 -1.97 -5.16 4.60
CA GLY A 42 -3.06 -6.01 4.14
C GLY A 42 -3.18 -6.00 2.63
N SER A 43 -4.07 -6.85 2.13
CA SER A 43 -4.40 -6.92 0.71
C SER A 43 -5.89 -6.92 0.49
N TRP A 44 -6.29 -6.41 -0.67
CA TRP A 44 -7.65 -6.40 -1.17
C TRP A 44 -7.75 -7.23 -2.45
N LEU A 45 -8.91 -7.84 -2.65
CA LEU A 45 -9.24 -8.55 -3.87
C LEU A 45 -10.52 -7.99 -4.48
N VAL A 46 -10.42 -7.40 -5.66
CA VAL A 46 -11.56 -6.80 -6.38
C VAL A 46 -11.91 -7.68 -7.58
N PRO A 47 -13.06 -8.36 -7.61
CA PRO A 47 -13.44 -9.22 -8.72
C PRO A 47 -13.77 -8.41 -9.99
N LEU A 48 -13.42 -8.95 -11.17
CA LEU A 48 -13.82 -8.43 -12.47
C LEU A 48 -15.00 -9.26 -13.00
N ASN A 49 -16.20 -8.67 -12.98
CA ASN A 49 -17.42 -9.39 -13.41
C ASN A 49 -17.54 -9.55 -14.93
N TYR A 50 -16.83 -8.72 -15.71
CA TYR A 50 -16.93 -8.69 -17.17
C TYR A 50 -15.54 -8.77 -17.82
N SER A 51 -15.17 -9.96 -18.30
CA SER A 51 -13.82 -10.26 -18.82
C SER A 51 -13.56 -9.71 -20.23
N PHE A 52 -14.59 -9.34 -21.00
CA PHE A 52 -14.48 -9.08 -22.44
C PHE A 52 -15.02 -7.73 -22.94
N LEU A 53 -15.50 -6.83 -22.06
CA LEU A 53 -15.96 -5.52 -22.51
C LEU A 53 -14.78 -4.62 -22.92
N PRO A 54 -14.87 -3.84 -24.02
CA PRO A 54 -13.75 -3.06 -24.57
C PRO A 54 -13.12 -2.09 -23.55
N VAL A 55 -13.92 -1.59 -22.60
CA VAL A 55 -13.49 -0.79 -21.46
C VAL A 55 -14.43 -1.08 -20.28
N HIS A 56 -13.90 -1.66 -19.20
CA HIS A 56 -14.63 -1.81 -17.94
C HIS A 56 -14.04 -0.87 -16.89
N ARG A 57 -14.85 0.05 -16.38
CA ARG A 57 -14.43 1.02 -15.36
C ARG A 57 -14.88 0.54 -13.97
N ILE A 58 -13.92 0.40 -13.07
CA ILE A 58 -14.17 0.00 -11.68
C ILE A 58 -13.78 1.15 -10.75
N ALA A 59 -14.64 1.41 -9.77
CA ALA A 59 -14.36 2.30 -8.66
C ALA A 59 -14.58 1.51 -7.36
N THR A 60 -13.56 1.50 -6.50
CA THR A 60 -13.61 0.82 -5.21
C THR A 60 -13.03 1.73 -4.14
N GLU A 61 -13.74 1.85 -3.03
CA GLU A 61 -13.23 2.51 -1.83
C GLU A 61 -12.36 1.53 -1.05
N LEU A 62 -11.09 1.88 -0.85
CA LEU A 62 -10.12 1.05 -0.16
C LEU A 62 -9.96 1.54 1.28
N THR A 63 -10.28 0.68 2.25
CA THR A 63 -9.99 0.93 3.66
C THR A 63 -8.64 0.31 4.02
N ILE A 64 -7.71 1.11 4.54
CA ILE A 64 -6.40 0.64 5.01
C ILE A 64 -6.60 -0.12 6.33
N PRO A 65 -6.27 -1.42 6.41
CA PRO A 65 -6.45 -2.17 7.64
C PRO A 65 -5.56 -1.64 8.76
N ARG A 66 -6.08 -1.72 9.99
CA ARG A 66 -5.25 -1.57 11.20
C ARG A 66 -4.27 -2.75 11.28
N GLU A 67 -3.21 -2.56 12.05
CA GLU A 67 -2.27 -3.63 12.31
C GLU A 67 -3.02 -4.76 13.01
N LYS A 68 -3.15 -5.92 12.36
CA LYS A 68 -3.80 -7.09 12.96
C LYS A 68 -2.82 -7.74 13.92
N ASN A 69 -3.16 -7.75 15.21
CA ASN A 69 -2.45 -8.51 16.25
C ASN A 69 -2.92 -9.97 16.37
N GLY A 70 -3.74 -10.46 15.43
CA GLY A 70 -4.37 -11.79 15.49
C GLY A 70 -3.85 -12.74 14.42
N LEU A 71 -3.73 -14.02 14.78
CA LEU A 71 -3.44 -15.12 13.86
C LEU A 71 -4.62 -15.26 12.88
N ASP A 72 -4.43 -14.85 11.62
CA ASP A 72 -5.43 -15.11 10.58
C ASP A 72 -5.57 -16.65 10.45
N THR A 73 -6.75 -17.19 10.76
CA THR A 73 -7.07 -18.61 10.54
C THR A 73 -7.20 -18.88 9.05
N CYS A 74 -6.07 -19.10 8.40
CA CYS A 74 -6.05 -19.66 7.06
C CYS A 74 -6.34 -21.16 7.15
N LEU A 75 -7.59 -21.51 6.89
CA LEU A 75 -7.94 -22.90 6.59
C LEU A 75 -7.29 -23.25 5.24
N ASP A 76 -6.53 -24.35 5.20
CA ASP A 76 -6.13 -25.07 3.99
C ASP A 76 -5.03 -24.52 3.05
N LYS A 77 -4.24 -23.50 3.43
CA LYS A 77 -3.10 -23.06 2.59
C LYS A 77 -1.72 -23.37 3.19
N ASN A 78 -1.05 -24.36 2.61
CA ASN A 78 0.36 -24.66 2.87
C ASN A 78 1.26 -23.66 2.13
N CYS A 79 1.63 -22.57 2.79
CA CYS A 79 2.62 -21.61 2.28
C CYS A 79 4.02 -22.04 2.74
N ILE A 80 4.87 -22.56 1.84
CA ILE A 80 6.16 -23.15 2.23
C ILE A 80 7.15 -22.06 2.68
N HIS A 81 7.40 -21.07 1.82
CA HIS A 81 8.28 -19.94 2.12
C HIS A 81 7.49 -18.64 2.21
N GLY A 82 6.50 -18.61 3.11
CA GLY A 82 5.66 -17.46 3.28
C GLY A 82 4.70 -17.60 4.45
N GLY A 83 3.88 -16.56 4.63
CA GLY A 83 2.77 -16.57 5.58
C GLY A 83 1.44 -16.55 4.84
N CYS A 84 0.45 -17.22 5.38
CA CYS A 84 -0.91 -17.10 4.85
C CYS A 84 -1.58 -15.83 5.40
N VAL A 85 -2.28 -15.12 4.51
CA VAL A 85 -2.95 -13.85 4.82
C VAL A 85 -4.35 -13.83 4.23
N THR A 86 -5.31 -13.24 4.95
CA THR A 86 -6.67 -13.04 4.47
C THR A 86 -6.86 -11.69 3.78
N TYR A 87 -7.72 -11.65 2.76
CA TYR A 87 -8.12 -10.39 2.13
C TYR A 87 -8.98 -9.55 3.07
N ALA A 88 -8.62 -8.28 3.23
CA ALA A 88 -9.29 -7.38 4.17
C ALA A 88 -10.76 -7.10 3.81
N ASN A 89 -11.12 -7.21 2.53
CA ASN A 89 -12.49 -6.98 2.04
C ASN A 89 -13.30 -8.27 1.84
N SER A 90 -12.78 -9.43 2.26
CA SER A 90 -13.48 -10.70 2.05
C SER A 90 -14.27 -11.10 3.29
N LEU A 91 -15.60 -11.12 3.17
CA LEU A 91 -16.51 -11.64 4.20
C LEU A 91 -16.35 -13.16 4.43
N VAL A 92 -15.83 -13.89 3.43
CA VAL A 92 -15.68 -15.36 3.45
C VAL A 92 -14.25 -15.78 3.80
N GLY A 93 -13.41 -14.85 4.27
CA GLY A 93 -12.04 -15.19 4.69
C GLY A 93 -11.16 -15.73 3.56
N LYS A 94 -11.39 -15.33 2.30
CA LYS A 94 -10.50 -15.73 1.19
C LYS A 94 -9.06 -15.37 1.55
N SER A 95 -8.18 -16.36 1.43
CA SER A 95 -6.79 -16.25 1.83
C SER A 95 -5.82 -16.50 0.66
N PHE A 96 -4.57 -16.08 0.83
CA PHE A 96 -3.48 -16.31 -0.12
C PHE A 96 -2.14 -16.41 0.61
N CYS A 97 -1.14 -16.98 -0.07
CA CYS A 97 0.21 -17.01 0.46
C CYS A 97 0.96 -15.73 0.11
N ARG A 98 1.40 -15.01 1.13
CA ARG A 98 2.35 -13.91 1.01
C ARG A 98 3.76 -14.46 1.16
N CYS A 99 4.49 -14.52 0.06
CA CYS A 99 5.81 -15.11 0.03
C CYS A 99 6.86 -14.22 0.68
N HIS A 100 7.86 -14.85 1.27
CA HIS A 100 9.08 -14.20 1.69
C HIS A 100 9.89 -13.75 0.47
N GLN A 101 10.79 -12.78 0.69
CA GLN A 101 11.65 -12.27 -0.37
C GLN A 101 12.44 -13.40 -1.04
N GLY A 102 12.47 -13.40 -2.38
CA GLY A 102 13.10 -14.43 -3.20
C GLY A 102 12.20 -15.62 -3.53
N TRP A 103 10.96 -15.67 -3.03
CA TRP A 103 10.00 -16.75 -3.30
C TRP A 103 8.71 -16.23 -3.93
N SER A 104 8.14 -17.01 -4.84
CA SER A 104 6.94 -16.65 -5.58
C SER A 104 6.06 -17.88 -5.87
N GLY A 105 4.94 -17.63 -6.54
CA GLY A 105 3.94 -18.65 -6.85
C GLY A 105 2.88 -18.79 -5.75
N TRP A 106 1.82 -19.52 -6.07
CA TRP A 106 0.63 -19.64 -5.23
C TRP A 106 0.91 -20.19 -3.82
N TYR A 107 1.92 -21.06 -3.70
CA TYR A 107 2.35 -21.69 -2.44
C TYR A 107 3.76 -21.27 -1.98
N CYS A 108 4.34 -20.23 -2.61
CA CYS A 108 5.70 -19.75 -2.31
C CYS A 108 6.79 -20.81 -2.51
N THR A 109 6.73 -21.54 -3.62
CA THR A 109 7.64 -22.63 -3.96
C THR A 109 8.59 -22.32 -5.11
N ILE A 110 8.38 -21.21 -5.80
CA ILE A 110 9.16 -20.84 -6.99
C ILE A 110 10.22 -19.81 -6.59
N PRO A 111 11.51 -20.18 -6.53
CA PRO A 111 12.57 -19.25 -6.23
C PRO A 111 12.76 -18.25 -7.37
N TYR A 112 13.17 -17.02 -7.04
CA TYR A 112 13.47 -16.02 -8.04
C TYR A 112 14.50 -14.99 -7.54
N ASP A 113 15.35 -14.53 -8.46
CA ASP A 113 16.32 -13.47 -8.14
C ASP A 113 15.67 -12.08 -8.12
N CYS A 114 15.89 -11.37 -7.02
CA CYS A 114 15.52 -9.96 -6.85
C CYS A 114 16.71 -9.07 -7.18
N THR A 115 16.51 -8.07 -8.04
CA THR A 115 17.53 -7.04 -8.37
C THR A 115 17.14 -5.66 -7.85
N CYS A 116 16.25 -5.60 -6.86
CA CYS A 116 15.92 -4.37 -6.15
C CYS A 116 17.10 -3.91 -5.28
N SER A 117 17.10 -2.64 -4.86
CA SER A 117 18.08 -2.13 -3.88
C SER A 117 17.99 -2.89 -2.55
N SER A 118 19.10 -2.98 -1.82
CA SER A 118 19.22 -3.79 -0.59
C SER A 118 18.30 -3.33 0.55
N ASP A 119 17.94 -2.05 0.59
CA ASP A 119 17.03 -1.44 1.56
C ASP A 119 15.59 -1.32 1.06
N SER A 120 15.27 -1.98 -0.06
CA SER A 120 13.93 -2.01 -0.63
C SER A 120 13.27 -3.37 -0.49
N LEU A 121 11.94 -3.40 -0.50
CA LEU A 121 11.18 -4.65 -0.40
C LEU A 121 10.88 -5.20 -1.80
N CYS A 122 11.34 -6.41 -2.07
CA CYS A 122 11.07 -7.12 -3.31
C CYS A 122 9.86 -8.05 -3.12
N ILE A 123 8.75 -7.79 -3.81
CA ILE A 123 7.48 -8.51 -3.59
C ILE A 123 7.16 -9.57 -4.66
N GLY A 124 7.94 -9.63 -5.73
CA GLY A 124 7.75 -10.64 -6.78
C GLY A 124 8.36 -10.23 -8.12
N LYS A 125 7.88 -10.88 -9.18
CA LYS A 125 8.17 -10.54 -10.58
C LYS A 125 6.87 -10.22 -11.32
N ALA A 126 6.89 -9.15 -12.10
CA ALA A 126 5.82 -8.80 -13.03
C ALA A 126 5.81 -9.77 -14.23
N ALA A 127 4.75 -9.72 -15.04
CA ALA A 127 4.57 -10.58 -16.23
C ALA A 127 5.75 -10.51 -17.23
N ASN A 128 6.44 -9.36 -17.29
CA ASN A 128 7.63 -9.16 -18.12
C ASN A 128 8.94 -9.63 -17.45
N LYS A 129 8.86 -10.47 -16.41
CA LYS A 129 9.98 -11.01 -15.61
C LYS A 129 10.81 -9.96 -14.85
N ARG A 130 10.39 -8.68 -14.82
CA ARG A 130 11.06 -7.65 -14.02
C ARG A 130 10.64 -7.76 -12.57
N PRO A 131 11.55 -7.51 -11.60
CA PRO A 131 11.17 -7.50 -10.20
C PRO A 131 10.19 -6.36 -9.91
N VAL A 132 9.31 -6.57 -8.95
CA VAL A 132 8.45 -5.53 -8.39
C VAL A 132 9.04 -5.12 -7.05
N CYS A 133 9.49 -3.87 -6.97
CA CYS A 133 10.20 -3.32 -5.83
C CYS A 133 9.39 -2.19 -5.19
N ILE A 134 9.29 -2.21 -3.86
CA ILE A 134 8.72 -1.12 -3.08
C ILE A 134 9.86 -0.31 -2.50
N CYS A 135 9.96 0.94 -2.96
CA CYS A 135 11.09 1.80 -2.65
C CYS A 135 10.90 2.54 -1.33
N PRO A 136 11.96 2.66 -0.52
CA PRO A 136 11.96 3.58 0.62
C PRO A 136 11.72 5.02 0.15
N VAL A 137 11.50 5.92 1.10
CA VAL A 137 11.08 7.31 0.87
C VAL A 137 12.01 8.05 -0.11
N GLU A 138 13.31 7.89 0.06
CA GLU A 138 14.34 8.63 -0.69
C GLU A 138 14.76 7.97 -2.01
N LYS A 139 14.15 6.83 -2.37
CA LYS A 139 14.53 6.09 -3.58
C LYS A 139 13.36 5.87 -4.50
N PHE A 140 13.67 5.75 -5.79
CA PHE A 140 12.68 5.56 -6.83
C PHE A 140 13.23 4.78 -8.03
N GLY A 141 12.36 4.62 -9.02
CA GLY A 141 12.61 3.81 -10.20
C GLY A 141 12.24 2.34 -9.98
N SER A 142 12.19 1.59 -11.08
CA SER A 142 11.72 0.19 -11.07
C SER A 142 12.48 -0.76 -10.15
N ARG A 143 13.73 -0.41 -9.77
CA ARG A 143 14.59 -1.19 -8.86
C ARG A 143 14.96 -0.46 -7.58
N CYS A 144 14.40 0.74 -7.35
CA CYS A 144 14.74 1.57 -6.20
C CYS A 144 16.24 1.92 -6.10
N LEU A 145 16.95 2.01 -7.23
CA LEU A 145 18.39 2.32 -7.26
C LEU A 145 18.66 3.82 -7.45
N LEU A 146 17.65 4.59 -7.84
CA LEU A 146 17.77 6.03 -8.05
C LEU A 146 17.43 6.73 -6.75
N GLY A 147 18.34 7.55 -6.23
CA GLY A 147 18.09 8.40 -5.08
C GLY A 147 17.50 9.74 -5.49
N ASN A 148 16.59 10.28 -4.68
CA ASN A 148 16.22 11.68 -4.79
C ASN A 148 17.41 12.54 -4.32
N LEU A 149 18.02 13.28 -5.25
CA LEU A 149 19.07 14.26 -4.96
C LEU A 149 18.57 15.46 -4.13
N ALA A 150 17.30 15.46 -3.71
CA ALA A 150 16.67 16.54 -2.96
C ALA A 150 17.11 16.60 -1.48
N HIS A 151 18.07 15.77 -1.05
CA HIS A 151 18.69 15.92 0.26
C HIS A 151 19.55 17.20 0.37
N ASP A 152 19.98 17.79 -0.76
CA ASP A 152 20.89 18.95 -0.79
C ASP A 152 20.20 20.32 -0.97
N ILE A 153 18.88 20.38 -1.14
CA ILE A 153 18.16 21.67 -1.18
C ILE A 153 17.53 21.91 0.18
N ASP A 154 18.32 22.50 1.06
CA ASP A 154 17.92 23.26 2.25
C ASP A 154 16.74 22.66 3.05
N GLN A 155 17.02 21.54 3.71
CA GLN A 155 16.09 20.75 4.55
C GLN A 155 15.44 21.54 5.71
N ASN A 156 15.79 22.81 5.92
CA ASN A 156 15.28 23.61 7.03
C ASN A 156 13.95 24.34 6.77
N SER A 157 13.43 24.40 5.54
CA SER A 157 12.34 25.36 5.22
C SER A 157 10.98 24.78 4.81
N THR A 158 10.86 23.48 4.48
CA THR A 158 9.60 23.00 3.89
C THR A 158 8.61 22.41 4.91
N CYS A 159 9.05 21.49 5.79
CA CYS A 159 8.20 20.94 6.84
C CYS A 159 8.63 21.51 8.19
N GLN A 160 7.82 22.41 8.74
CA GLN A 160 8.08 23.12 9.99
C GLN A 160 7.88 22.21 11.21
N ASN A 161 8.27 22.70 12.39
CA ASN A 161 8.02 22.06 13.69
C ASN A 161 8.51 20.59 13.78
N GLY A 162 9.60 20.27 13.08
CA GLY A 162 10.17 18.92 13.03
C GLY A 162 9.29 17.91 12.29
N GLY A 163 8.40 18.37 11.39
CA GLY A 163 7.63 17.53 10.49
C GLY A 163 8.55 16.76 9.53
N GLN A 164 8.15 15.54 9.18
CA GLN A 164 8.92 14.69 8.27
C GLN A 164 8.50 14.95 6.82
N TYR A 165 9.47 15.26 5.97
CA TYR A 165 9.27 15.44 4.54
C TYR A 165 9.13 14.09 3.82
N ILE A 166 8.10 13.95 2.98
CA ILE A 166 7.89 12.78 2.12
C ILE A 166 7.75 13.26 0.67
N PRO A 167 8.72 13.00 -0.22
CA PRO A 167 8.58 13.30 -1.64
C PRO A 167 7.48 12.45 -2.27
N LEU A 168 6.57 13.09 -3.01
CA LEU A 168 5.59 12.43 -3.87
C LEU A 168 6.17 12.36 -5.27
N ASN A 169 6.76 11.23 -5.62
CA ASN A 169 7.26 11.00 -6.97
C ASN A 169 6.08 10.81 -7.92
N GLY A 170 5.76 11.84 -8.72
CA GLY A 170 5.07 11.67 -10.00
C GLY A 170 6.04 11.14 -11.06
N ASN A 171 5.54 10.47 -12.09
CA ASN A 171 6.34 9.99 -13.23
C ASN A 171 7.13 11.10 -13.94
N ASN A 172 6.82 12.37 -13.66
CA ASN A 172 7.52 13.53 -14.18
C ASN A 172 8.34 14.18 -13.05
N ALA A 173 9.66 14.08 -13.14
CA ALA A 173 10.63 14.66 -12.19
C ALA A 173 10.55 16.21 -12.04
N LEU A 174 9.69 16.87 -12.83
CA LEU A 174 9.57 18.33 -12.91
C LEU A 174 8.48 18.91 -11.99
N GLU A 175 7.46 18.15 -11.58
CA GLU A 175 6.49 18.58 -10.56
C GLU A 175 6.84 17.92 -9.23
N ARG A 176 7.74 18.55 -8.46
CA ARG A 176 8.12 18.10 -7.11
C ARG A 176 6.97 18.30 -6.13
N LYS A 177 6.03 17.34 -6.10
CA LYS A 177 5.01 17.28 -5.06
C LYS A 177 5.61 16.64 -3.81
N PHE A 178 5.22 17.10 -2.63
CA PHE A 178 5.65 16.54 -1.35
C PHE A 178 4.49 16.57 -0.36
N ILE A 179 4.62 15.77 0.70
CA ILE A 179 3.73 15.80 1.86
C ILE A 179 4.59 15.93 3.11
N CYS A 180 4.14 16.72 4.07
CA CYS A 180 4.71 16.74 5.42
C CYS A 180 3.90 15.85 6.36
N VAL A 181 4.58 14.92 7.04
CA VAL A 181 4.03 14.13 8.13
C VAL A 181 4.32 14.86 9.44
N CYS A 182 3.29 15.46 10.02
CA CYS A 182 3.43 16.31 11.20
C CYS A 182 3.58 15.50 12.50
N ARG A 183 4.40 16.02 13.41
CA ARG A 183 4.48 15.51 14.78
C ARG A 183 3.15 15.74 15.51
N LYS A 184 2.93 14.94 16.56
CA LYS A 184 1.77 15.12 17.44
C LYS A 184 1.74 16.55 17.99
N GLY A 185 0.59 17.21 17.89
CA GLY A 185 0.42 18.60 18.31
C GLY A 185 0.70 19.64 17.22
N PHE A 186 0.98 19.23 15.98
CA PHE A 186 1.10 20.14 14.83
C PHE A 186 0.22 19.70 13.66
N THR A 187 -0.27 20.67 12.88
CA THR A 187 -1.13 20.46 11.71
C THR A 187 -0.80 21.48 10.62
N GLY A 188 -1.44 21.35 9.46
CA GLY A 188 -1.15 22.16 8.27
C GLY A 188 -0.36 21.39 7.21
N ASN A 189 -0.25 21.95 6.01
CA ASN A 189 0.41 21.29 4.88
C ASN A 189 1.92 21.20 5.08
N GLN A 190 2.48 22.14 5.86
CA GLN A 190 3.88 22.23 6.22
C GLN A 190 4.08 22.04 7.72
N CYS A 191 3.07 21.52 8.44
CA CYS A 191 3.10 21.41 9.90
C CYS A 191 3.29 22.75 10.62
N GLU A 192 2.85 23.85 9.99
CA GLU A 192 3.05 25.22 10.43
C GLU A 192 2.15 25.64 11.61
N ARG A 193 1.05 24.90 11.85
CA ARG A 193 0.05 25.25 12.86
C ARG A 193 0.22 24.39 14.09
N VAL A 194 0.07 24.99 15.27
CA VAL A 194 -0.08 24.24 16.53
C VAL A 194 -1.46 23.60 16.53
N GLY A 195 -1.49 22.28 16.59
CA GLY A 195 -2.71 21.49 16.63
C GLY A 195 -3.40 21.60 17.99
N SER A 196 -4.72 21.75 17.98
CA SER A 196 -5.52 21.71 19.20
C SER A 196 -5.63 20.28 19.71
N LYS A 197 -5.45 20.09 21.02
CA LYS A 197 -5.54 18.78 21.67
C LYS A 197 -6.90 18.64 22.35
N ILE A 198 -7.66 17.65 21.94
CA ILE A 198 -8.89 17.23 22.64
C ILE A 198 -8.57 15.92 23.34
N ILE A 199 -8.77 15.88 24.65
CA ILE A 199 -8.58 14.68 25.46
C ILE A 199 -9.97 14.22 25.88
N ILE A 200 -10.41 13.08 25.33
CA ILE A 200 -11.66 12.45 25.73
C ILE A 200 -11.31 11.31 26.68
N THR A 201 -11.87 11.35 27.88
CA THR A 201 -11.69 10.32 28.89
C THR A 201 -13.01 9.61 29.13
N PHE A 202 -12.96 8.29 29.26
CA PHE A 202 -14.14 7.47 29.48
C PHE A 202 -14.07 6.88 30.89
N HIS A 203 -15.24 6.75 31.51
CA HIS A 203 -15.33 5.99 32.75
C HIS A 203 -14.90 4.54 32.51
N LYS A 204 -14.31 3.90 33.52
CA LYS A 204 -13.69 2.57 33.40
C LYS A 204 -14.67 1.48 32.93
N ASP A 205 -15.96 1.70 33.12
CA ASP A 205 -17.02 0.73 32.81
C ASP A 205 -17.61 0.88 31.40
N ILE A 206 -17.10 1.83 30.60
CA ILE A 206 -17.56 2.05 29.23
C ILE A 206 -16.77 1.16 28.28
N VAL A 207 -17.47 0.25 27.60
CA VAL A 207 -16.91 -0.50 26.47
C VAL A 207 -16.73 0.46 25.29
N LEU A 208 -15.48 0.68 24.90
CA LEU A 208 -15.13 1.61 23.83
C LEU A 208 -15.48 1.05 22.45
N PRO A 209 -16.18 1.82 21.60
CA PRO A 209 -16.41 1.43 20.21
C PRO A 209 -15.10 1.49 19.40
N GLU A 210 -15.01 0.69 18.33
CA GLU A 210 -13.80 0.61 17.47
C GLU A 210 -13.47 1.92 16.73
N SER A 211 -14.47 2.80 16.60
CA SER A 211 -14.36 4.12 15.99
C SER A 211 -15.21 5.14 16.73
N MET A 212 -14.76 6.40 16.69
CA MET A 212 -15.45 7.55 17.26
C MET A 212 -15.51 8.65 16.21
N LEU A 213 -16.71 9.16 15.96
CA LEU A 213 -16.94 10.29 15.07
C LEU A 213 -17.10 11.54 15.92
N VAL A 214 -16.22 12.52 15.72
CA VAL A 214 -16.27 13.82 16.39
C VAL A 214 -16.59 14.86 15.33
N HIS A 215 -17.73 15.54 15.46
CA HIS A 215 -18.18 16.59 14.55
C HIS A 215 -18.20 17.92 15.30
N PHE A 216 -17.78 18.99 14.61
CA PHE A 216 -17.79 20.39 15.07
C PHE A 216 -18.51 21.23 14.01
#